data_AF-A0A6P3FL16-F1
#
_entry.id   AF-A0A6P3FL16-F1
#
_cell.length_a   1.000
_cell.length_b   1.000
_cell.length_c   1.000
_cell.angle_alpha   90.00
_cell.angle_beta   90.00
_cell.angle_gamma   90.00
#
_symmetry.space_group_name_H-M   'P 1'
#
loop_
_entity.id
_entity.type
_entity.pdbx_description
1 polymer ?
#
loop_
_entity_poly.entity_id
_entity_poly.type
_entity_poly.pdbx_seq_one_letter_code
_entity_poly.pdbx_strand_id
1 'polypeptide(L)'
;MGPRAALSGLALLSALSLGPCLSKGPCGPGRFPNGTGTHLRCCSLSAPREAGKTYAVRDCECVQPEYHCGDPECQSCKYHPCPPGTEAQPEGKLTYGFTCVSCAVGTFSQDHQGRCKPWADCGRFGFLTKFPGNKTHNAVCLPGPLPTEPHSWMSTVLLAVASCILVLATIQLGLHLWQLRRQPVWPQETQPLLEGLPPPAEDTCSCQFPEEERGERLEEKGRPGDQWV
;
A
#
# COMPACT_ATOMS: atom_id res chain seq x y z
N MET A 1 -52.49 37.25 -2.90
CA MET A 1 -52.19 36.50 -1.66
C MET A 1 -51.39 35.26 -2.05
N GLY A 2 -50.07 35.33 -1.92
CA GLY A 2 -49.13 34.33 -2.42
C GLY A 2 -48.78 33.29 -1.34
N PRO A 3 -48.56 32.01 -1.71
CA PRO A 3 -48.07 31.01 -0.78
C PRO A 3 -46.53 30.92 -0.82
N ARG A 4 -45.93 30.87 0.38
CA ARG A 4 -44.72 30.10 0.73
C ARG A 4 -43.43 30.61 0.05
N ALA A 5 -42.68 31.58 0.59
CA ALA A 5 -42.00 31.59 1.90
C ALA A 5 -41.24 30.30 2.23
N ALA A 6 -40.38 29.85 1.32
CA ALA A 6 -39.31 28.91 1.60
C ALA A 6 -38.28 29.05 0.49
N LEU A 7 -37.13 29.69 0.77
CA LEU A 7 -35.84 29.66 0.03
C LEU A 7 -35.09 30.98 0.29
N SER A 8 -34.68 31.21 1.54
CA SER A 8 -33.72 32.27 1.85
C SER A 8 -33.00 31.90 3.14
N GLY A 9 -31.98 31.06 3.03
CA GLY A 9 -31.19 30.65 4.18
C GLY A 9 -30.32 29.48 3.84
N LEU A 10 -29.22 29.75 3.11
CA LEU A 10 -27.95 29.02 3.12
C LEU A 10 -27.09 29.52 1.95
N ALA A 11 -26.23 30.50 2.21
CA ALA A 11 -24.90 30.68 1.60
C ALA A 11 -24.31 32.05 1.98
N LEU A 12 -24.11 32.30 3.28
CA LEU A 12 -23.25 33.38 3.76
C LEU A 12 -22.36 32.82 4.88
N LEU A 13 -21.47 31.89 4.50
CA LEU A 13 -20.33 31.46 5.31
C LEU A 13 -19.16 31.19 4.37
N SER A 14 -18.64 32.25 3.74
CA SER A 14 -17.38 32.20 2.98
C SER A 14 -16.58 33.48 3.18
N ALA A 15 -16.31 33.80 4.43
CA ALA A 15 -15.25 34.73 4.79
C ALA A 15 -14.91 34.46 6.26
N LEU A 16 -13.91 33.63 6.52
CA LEU A 16 -13.11 33.59 7.76
C LEU A 16 -12.20 32.35 7.71
N SER A 17 -11.03 32.48 7.06
CA SER A 17 -9.75 31.86 7.48
C SER A 17 -8.72 31.85 6.34
N LEU A 18 -8.34 33.03 5.86
CA LEU A 18 -6.97 33.25 5.39
C LEU A 18 -6.32 34.21 6.37
N GLY A 19 -6.21 33.77 7.63
CA GLY A 19 -5.16 34.30 8.48
C GLY A 19 -3.85 33.80 7.87
N PRO A 20 -2.85 34.66 7.60
CA PRO A 20 -1.53 34.17 7.28
C PRO A 20 -1.14 33.25 8.44
N CYS A 21 -0.92 31.97 8.14
CA CYS A 21 -0.14 31.13 9.03
C CYS A 21 1.14 31.93 9.24
N LEU A 22 1.35 32.51 10.43
CA LEU A 22 2.66 32.97 10.83
C LEU A 22 3.53 31.74 10.64
N SER A 23 4.31 31.74 9.56
CA SER A 23 5.25 30.69 9.24
C SER A 23 6.00 30.45 10.53
N LYS A 24 5.80 29.26 11.11
CA LYS A 24 6.50 28.87 12.34
C LYS A 24 7.96 28.98 11.97
N GLY A 25 8.61 30.03 12.46
CA GLY A 25 9.93 30.41 12.00
C GLY A 25 10.91 29.25 12.15
N PRO A 26 12.09 29.31 11.51
CA PRO A 26 13.10 28.26 11.60
C PRO A 26 13.56 28.00 13.05
N CYS A 27 13.25 28.92 13.96
CA CYS A 27 13.56 28.84 15.38
C CYS A 27 12.36 28.40 16.21
N GLY A 28 12.65 27.58 17.23
CA GLY A 28 11.66 27.19 18.23
C GLY A 28 11.10 28.38 19.03
N PRO A 29 10.07 28.15 19.84
CA PRO A 29 9.42 29.20 20.64
C PRO A 29 10.43 29.94 21.53
N GLY A 30 10.31 31.27 21.61
CA GLY A 30 11.18 32.11 22.43
C GLY A 30 12.56 32.42 21.84
N ARG A 31 12.86 31.92 20.63
CA ARG A 31 14.09 32.21 19.90
C ARG A 31 13.80 32.98 18.61
N PHE A 32 14.72 33.83 18.19
CA PHE A 32 14.61 34.59 16.95
C PHE A 32 15.76 34.24 16.00
N PRO A 33 15.52 34.26 14.69
CA PRO A 33 16.56 34.05 13.70
C PRO A 33 17.53 35.24 13.67
N ASN A 34 18.83 34.95 13.61
CA ASN A 34 19.90 35.93 13.47
C ASN A 34 20.89 35.46 12.40
N GLY A 35 21.30 36.36 11.49
CA GLY A 35 22.11 36.01 10.32
C GLY A 35 21.29 35.42 9.16
N THR A 36 21.99 34.96 8.13
CA THR A 36 21.40 34.45 6.87
C THR A 36 22.21 33.27 6.32
N GLY A 37 21.59 32.46 5.46
CA GLY A 37 22.25 31.34 4.78
C GLY A 37 22.78 30.27 5.76
N THR A 38 24.04 29.84 5.55
CA THR A 38 24.77 28.89 6.41
C THR A 38 25.12 29.45 7.79
N HIS A 39 25.06 30.78 7.94
CA HIS A 39 25.29 31.49 9.20
C HIS A 39 23.99 31.83 9.94
N LEU A 40 22.85 31.26 9.50
CA LEU A 40 21.57 31.40 10.18
C LEU A 40 21.63 30.71 11.55
N ARG A 41 21.32 31.49 12.59
CA ARG A 41 21.36 31.07 13.99
C ARG A 41 20.03 31.35 14.67
N CYS A 42 19.69 30.56 15.67
CA CYS A 42 18.57 30.83 16.56
C CYS A 42 19.09 31.32 17.90
N CYS A 43 18.85 32.59 18.20
CA CYS A 43 19.34 33.25 19.40
C CYS A 43 18.20 33.58 20.37
N SER A 44 18.55 33.85 21.62
CA SER A 44 17.66 34.35 22.66
C SER A 44 18.03 35.77 23.07
N LEU A 45 17.08 36.50 23.65
CA LEU A 45 17.34 37.82 24.23
C LEU A 45 17.47 37.66 25.74
N SER A 46 18.56 38.19 26.32
CA SER A 46 18.66 38.29 27.78
C SER A 46 17.84 39.48 28.27
N ALA A 47 17.04 39.28 29.34
CA ALA A 47 16.37 40.38 30.02
C ALA A 47 17.39 41.39 30.55
N PRO A 48 17.14 42.71 30.42
CA PRO A 48 18.02 43.72 30.95
C PRO A 48 18.09 43.59 32.47
N ARG A 49 19.32 43.51 33.02
CA ARG A 49 19.54 43.40 34.48
C ARG A 49 19.25 44.71 35.23
N GLU A 50 19.09 45.82 34.51
CA GLU A 50 18.81 47.16 35.03
C GLU A 50 17.91 47.95 34.06
N ALA A 51 17.06 48.82 34.59
CA ALA A 51 16.22 49.71 33.81
C ALA A 51 17.09 50.71 33.02
N GLY A 52 17.28 50.46 31.73
CA GLY A 52 18.06 51.32 30.83
C GLY A 52 19.11 50.61 29.96
N LYS A 53 19.31 49.29 30.12
CA LYS A 53 20.21 48.52 29.24
C LYS A 53 19.48 47.90 28.04
N THR A 54 20.13 47.92 26.89
CA THR A 54 19.67 47.22 25.68
C THR A 54 19.64 45.71 25.90
N TYR A 55 18.66 45.04 25.28
CA TYR A 55 18.61 43.58 25.24
C TYR A 55 19.88 43.06 24.55
N ALA A 56 20.65 42.21 25.24
CA ALA A 56 21.80 41.55 24.64
C ALA A 56 21.38 40.22 24.03
N VAL A 57 21.90 39.95 22.83
CA VAL A 57 21.72 38.66 22.14
C VAL A 57 22.62 37.63 22.81
N ARG A 58 22.04 36.49 23.22
CA ARG A 58 22.76 35.38 23.86
C ARG A 58 22.21 34.02 23.42
N ASP A 59 22.94 32.96 23.75
CA ASP A 59 22.55 31.57 23.53
C ASP A 59 22.18 31.26 22.07
N CYS A 60 23.01 31.72 21.14
CA CYS A 60 22.88 31.46 19.71
C CYS A 60 23.32 30.02 19.36
N GLU A 61 22.54 29.35 18.51
CA GLU A 61 22.87 28.02 17.95
C GLU A 61 22.67 28.04 16.44
N CYS A 62 23.57 27.37 15.70
CA CYS A 62 23.46 27.24 14.25
C CYS A 62 22.26 26.35 13.85
N VAL A 63 21.47 26.81 12.88
CA VAL A 63 20.25 26.11 12.46
C VAL A 63 20.56 24.93 11.56
N GLN A 64 21.55 25.09 10.68
CA GLN A 64 21.89 24.05 9.72
C GLN A 64 22.58 22.87 10.41
N PRO A 65 22.20 21.62 10.08
CA PRO A 65 22.94 20.46 10.54
C PRO A 65 24.37 20.51 10.00
N GLU A 66 25.32 19.86 10.69
CA GLU A 66 26.76 19.87 10.34
C GLU A 66 27.45 21.23 10.53
N TYR A 67 26.70 22.28 10.85
CA TYR A 67 27.24 23.60 11.17
C TYR A 67 27.21 23.85 12.67
N HIS A 68 28.34 24.33 13.19
CA HIS A 68 28.55 24.51 14.61
C HIS A 68 29.20 25.87 14.91
N CYS A 69 29.03 26.40 16.12
CA CYS A 69 29.54 27.72 16.50
C CYS A 69 31.09 27.76 16.40
N GLY A 70 31.62 28.66 15.58
CA GLY A 70 33.05 28.76 15.32
C GLY A 70 33.84 29.58 16.37
N ASP A 71 33.13 30.25 17.28
CA ASP A 71 33.63 31.24 18.22
C ASP A 71 32.71 31.35 19.46
N PRO A 72 33.20 31.87 20.61
CA PRO A 72 32.43 31.92 21.86
C PRO A 72 31.12 32.71 21.79
N GLU A 73 31.08 33.75 20.95
CA GLU A 73 29.89 34.57 20.74
C GLU A 73 28.95 33.96 19.69
N CYS A 74 29.33 32.82 19.11
CA CYS A 74 28.69 32.16 17.99
C CYS A 74 28.33 33.15 16.88
N GLN A 75 29.25 34.05 16.52
CA GLN A 75 29.10 34.98 15.40
C GLN A 75 29.09 34.27 14.05
N SER A 76 29.81 33.14 13.96
CA SER A 76 29.98 32.35 12.74
C SER A 76 29.59 30.88 12.95
N CYS A 77 29.01 30.28 11.92
CA CYS A 77 28.73 28.86 11.85
C CYS A 77 29.78 28.22 10.94
N LYS A 78 30.56 27.28 11.48
CA LYS A 78 31.59 26.55 10.76
C LYS A 78 31.10 25.14 10.44
N TYR A 79 31.40 24.69 9.24
CA TYR A 79 31.11 23.34 8.79
C TYR A 79 32.02 22.33 9.50
N HIS A 80 31.43 21.37 10.20
CA HIS A 80 32.13 20.35 10.95
C HIS A 80 31.29 19.05 11.01
N PRO A 81 31.24 18.26 9.93
CA PRO A 81 30.47 17.03 9.87
C PRO A 81 31.13 15.94 10.72
N CYS A 82 30.31 15.13 11.39
CA CYS A 82 30.78 13.97 12.13
C CYS A 82 30.58 12.68 11.31
N PRO A 83 31.46 11.67 11.43
CA PRO A 83 31.24 10.40 10.75
C PRO A 83 30.01 9.66 11.33
N PRO A 84 29.39 8.75 10.56
CA PRO A 84 28.28 7.94 11.06
C PRO A 84 28.65 7.20 12.35
N GLY A 85 27.70 7.14 13.28
CA GLY A 85 27.88 6.56 14.61
C GLY A 85 28.59 7.46 15.61
N THR A 86 28.73 8.74 15.29
CA THR A 86 29.24 9.75 16.21
C THR A 86 28.32 10.98 16.28
N GLU A 87 28.36 11.68 17.41
CA GLU A 87 27.72 12.99 17.59
C GLU A 87 28.75 14.08 17.87
N ALA A 88 28.42 15.29 17.44
CA ALA A 88 29.20 16.47 17.75
C ALA A 88 28.90 16.91 19.19
N GLN A 89 29.91 16.85 20.05
CA GLN A 89 29.86 17.40 21.40
C GLN A 89 30.80 18.60 21.55
N PRO A 90 30.42 19.59 22.36
CA PRO A 90 31.29 20.71 22.69
C PRO A 90 32.55 20.22 23.41
N GLU A 91 33.70 20.82 23.08
CA GLU A 91 34.95 20.56 23.79
C GLU A 91 34.90 21.18 25.20
N GLY A 92 34.70 20.34 26.22
CA GLY A 92 34.64 20.76 27.61
C GLY A 92 33.35 21.55 27.93
N LYS A 93 33.49 22.79 28.41
CA LYS A 93 32.36 23.68 28.74
C LYS A 93 32.16 24.81 27.72
N LEU A 94 32.89 24.77 26.61
CA LEU A 94 32.86 25.83 25.62
C LEU A 94 31.69 25.60 24.67
N THR A 95 30.99 26.68 24.32
CA THR A 95 29.93 26.66 23.28
C THR A 95 30.50 26.61 21.86
N TYR A 96 31.84 26.59 21.73
CA TYR A 96 32.60 26.60 20.49
C TYR A 96 33.72 25.57 20.57
N GLY A 97 34.09 24.99 19.43
CA GLY A 97 34.97 23.81 19.39
C GLY A 97 34.16 22.54 19.64
N PHE A 98 34.24 21.60 18.70
CA PHE A 98 33.39 20.41 18.67
C PHE A 98 34.26 19.19 18.40
N THR A 99 33.99 18.11 19.13
CA THR A 99 34.62 16.81 18.93
C THR A 99 33.55 15.77 18.62
N CYS A 100 33.86 14.84 17.72
CA CYS A 100 32.93 13.77 17.37
C CYS A 100 33.12 12.60 18.32
N VAL A 101 32.14 12.37 19.19
CA VAL A 101 32.14 11.27 20.16
C VAL A 101 31.24 10.14 19.70
N SER A 102 31.58 8.91 20.06
CA SER A 102 30.78 7.74 19.67
C SER A 102 29.39 7.77 20.30
N CYS A 103 28.34 7.45 19.51
CA CYS A 103 26.97 7.33 20.03
C CYS A 103 26.91 6.34 21.20
N ALA A 104 26.15 6.71 22.23
CA ALA A 104 25.87 5.85 23.37
C ALA A 104 25.09 4.59 22.95
N VAL A 105 25.11 3.56 23.79
CA VAL A 105 24.30 2.36 23.58
C VAL A 105 22.82 2.76 23.61
N GLY A 106 22.03 2.28 22.65
CA GLY A 106 20.64 2.69 22.49
C GLY A 106 20.43 3.85 21.50
N THR A 107 21.50 4.44 20.95
CA THR A 107 21.41 5.51 19.96
C THR A 107 22.20 5.22 18.69
N PHE A 108 21.84 5.89 17.60
CA PHE A 108 22.48 5.76 16.30
C PHE A 108 22.58 7.10 15.57
N SER A 109 23.56 7.22 14.69
CA SER A 109 23.67 8.31 13.72
C SER A 109 24.08 7.71 12.37
N GLN A 110 23.19 7.82 11.37
CA GLN A 110 23.41 7.21 10.06
C GLN A 110 24.08 8.17 9.07
N ASP A 111 23.87 9.46 9.26
CA ASP A 111 24.32 10.55 8.41
C ASP A 111 25.45 11.35 9.06
N HIS A 112 25.88 12.41 8.37
CA HIS A 112 26.96 13.28 8.83
C HIS A 112 26.49 14.41 9.76
N GLN A 113 25.19 14.45 10.11
CA GLN A 113 24.58 15.55 10.88
C GLN A 113 25.15 15.68 12.29
N GLY A 114 25.89 14.67 12.78
CA GLY A 114 26.52 14.69 14.09
C GLY A 114 25.51 14.68 15.23
N ARG A 115 24.35 14.05 15.04
CA ARG A 115 23.31 13.90 16.07
C ARG A 115 22.94 12.43 16.23
N CYS A 116 23.09 11.90 17.44
CA CYS A 116 22.61 10.56 17.77
C CYS A 116 21.11 10.59 18.10
N LYS A 117 20.35 9.68 17.50
CA LYS A 117 18.91 9.48 17.73
C LYS A 117 18.70 8.16 18.44
N PRO A 118 17.69 8.01 19.31
CA PRO A 118 17.40 6.74 19.94
C PRO A 118 17.00 5.68 18.90
N TRP A 119 17.34 4.41 19.15
CA TRP A 119 16.85 3.29 18.34
C TRP A 119 15.32 3.21 18.41
N ALA A 120 14.71 2.79 17.31
CA ALA A 120 13.29 2.53 17.25
C ALA A 120 12.93 1.35 18.16
N ASP A 121 11.95 1.57 19.05
CA ASP A 121 11.36 0.52 19.86
C ASP A 121 10.21 -0.13 19.08
N CYS A 122 10.52 -1.21 18.36
CA CYS A 122 9.53 -1.91 17.54
C CYS A 122 8.36 -2.46 18.38
N GLY A 123 8.62 -2.87 19.63
CA GLY A 123 7.60 -3.43 20.52
C GLY A 123 6.50 -2.43 20.87
N ARG A 124 6.87 -1.16 21.06
CA ARG A 124 5.88 -0.08 21.28
C ARG A 124 4.89 0.12 20.13
N PHE A 125 5.25 -0.32 18.93
CA PHE A 125 4.41 -0.21 17.73
C PHE A 125 3.80 -1.55 17.32
N GLY A 126 3.92 -2.61 18.14
CA GLY A 126 3.40 -3.94 17.82
C GLY A 126 4.19 -4.67 16.72
N PHE A 127 5.42 -4.23 16.44
CA PHE A 127 6.30 -4.84 15.46
C PHE A 127 7.33 -5.75 16.14
N LEU A 128 7.81 -6.74 15.39
CA LEU A 128 8.95 -7.56 15.81
C LEU A 128 10.26 -6.90 15.41
N THR A 129 11.23 -6.92 16.32
CA THR A 129 12.58 -6.41 16.05
C THR A 129 13.39 -7.45 15.26
N LYS A 130 13.63 -7.20 13.97
CA LYS A 130 14.52 -8.05 13.14
C LYS A 130 16.00 -7.75 13.42
N PHE A 131 16.30 -6.47 13.54
CA PHE A 131 17.64 -5.97 13.83
C PHE A 131 17.52 -4.94 14.96
N PRO A 132 18.25 -5.10 16.07
CA PRO A 132 18.12 -4.23 17.23
C PRO A 132 18.67 -2.81 17.03
N GLY A 133 19.41 -2.57 15.95
CA GLY A 133 20.15 -1.33 15.74
C GLY A 133 21.61 -1.46 16.14
N ASN A 134 22.42 -0.51 15.69
CA ASN A 134 23.80 -0.32 16.15
C ASN A 134 24.10 1.19 16.16
N LYS A 135 25.36 1.58 16.33
CA LYS A 135 25.72 3.00 16.37
C LYS A 135 25.47 3.72 15.04
N THR A 136 25.49 3.02 13.91
CA THR A 136 25.35 3.64 12.58
C THR A 136 23.96 3.47 11.97
N HIS A 137 23.16 2.52 12.45
CA HIS A 137 21.88 2.16 11.88
C HIS A 137 20.81 2.00 12.95
N ASN A 138 19.60 2.41 12.60
CA ASN A 138 18.43 2.22 13.46
C ASN A 138 18.07 0.74 13.61
N ALA A 139 17.22 0.46 14.61
CA ALA A 139 16.51 -0.82 14.67
C ALA A 139 15.60 -1.00 13.44
N VAL A 140 15.54 -2.22 12.92
CA VAL A 140 14.67 -2.60 11.81
C VAL A 140 13.49 -3.39 12.35
N CYS A 141 12.31 -2.83 12.18
CA CYS A 141 11.04 -3.41 12.59
C CYS A 141 10.40 -4.18 11.44
N LEU A 142 9.84 -5.35 11.74
CA LEU A 142 9.01 -6.12 10.83
C LEU A 142 7.57 -6.15 11.33
N PRO A 143 6.58 -6.09 10.42
CA PRO A 143 5.24 -6.62 10.71
C PRO A 143 5.40 -7.96 11.41
N GLY A 144 4.78 -8.12 12.57
CA GLY A 144 4.66 -9.45 13.16
C GLY A 144 4.04 -10.40 12.12
N PRO A 145 4.33 -11.72 12.19
CA PRO A 145 3.55 -12.65 11.39
C PRO A 145 2.09 -12.33 11.66
N LEU A 146 1.33 -12.08 10.58
CA LEU A 146 -0.12 -12.03 10.71
C LEU A 146 -0.49 -13.28 11.52
N PRO A 147 -1.36 -13.16 12.55
CA PRO A 147 -1.96 -14.36 13.11
C PRO A 147 -2.40 -15.17 11.91
N THR A 148 -1.85 -16.39 11.79
CA THR A 148 -2.29 -17.34 10.78
C THR A 148 -3.77 -17.41 11.05
N GLU A 149 -4.56 -16.74 10.20
CA GLU A 149 -5.99 -16.54 10.43
C GLU A 149 -6.50 -17.92 10.85
N PRO A 150 -7.07 -18.05 12.06
CA PRO A 150 -7.57 -19.33 12.50
C PRO A 150 -8.66 -19.66 11.50
N HIS A 151 -8.33 -20.52 10.53
CA HIS A 151 -9.10 -20.87 9.34
C HIS A 151 -10.57 -20.59 9.63
N SER A 152 -11.05 -19.42 9.23
CA SER A 152 -12.29 -18.89 9.81
C SER A 152 -13.36 -19.91 9.51
N TRP A 153 -13.97 -20.50 10.55
CA TRP A 153 -15.05 -21.48 10.41
C TRP A 153 -16.06 -21.02 9.37
N MET A 154 -16.31 -19.70 9.33
CA MET A 154 -17.17 -19.08 8.33
C MET A 154 -16.65 -19.26 6.90
N SER A 155 -15.36 -19.06 6.64
CA SER A 155 -14.74 -19.32 5.33
C SER A 155 -14.85 -20.79 4.94
N THR A 156 -14.59 -21.73 5.86
CA THR A 156 -14.74 -23.17 5.59
C THR A 156 -16.19 -23.55 5.31
N VAL A 157 -17.14 -23.03 6.09
CA VAL A 157 -18.58 -23.25 5.88
C VAL A 157 -19.06 -22.64 4.55
N LEU A 158 -18.62 -21.43 4.21
CA LEU A 158 -18.94 -20.79 2.94
C LEU A 158 -18.44 -21.60 1.74
N LEU A 159 -17.21 -22.11 1.81
CA LEU A 159 -16.65 -23.01 0.78
C LEU A 159 -17.43 -24.32 0.68
N ALA A 160 -17.78 -24.92 1.81
CA ALA A 160 -18.59 -26.15 1.83
C ALA A 160 -19.97 -25.92 1.21
N VAL A 161 -20.67 -24.85 1.60
CA VAL A 161 -21.98 -24.49 1.05
C VAL A 161 -21.89 -24.22 -0.45
N ALA A 162 -20.89 -23.46 -0.91
CA ALA A 162 -20.68 -23.20 -2.33
C ALA A 162 -20.45 -24.49 -3.11
N SER A 163 -19.64 -25.42 -2.57
CA SER A 163 -19.41 -26.73 -3.19
C SER A 163 -20.69 -27.57 -3.29
N CYS A 164 -21.51 -27.58 -2.23
CA CYS A 164 -22.79 -28.29 -2.22
C CYS A 164 -23.76 -27.72 -3.28
N ILE A 165 -23.85 -26.40 -3.41
CA ILE A 165 -24.70 -25.75 -4.42
C ILE A 165 -24.26 -26.14 -5.83
N LEU A 166 -22.95 -26.15 -6.10
CA LEU A 166 -22.42 -26.56 -7.41
C LEU A 166 -22.76 -28.02 -7.72
N VAL A 167 -22.60 -28.93 -6.76
CA VAL A 167 -22.94 -30.35 -6.93
C VAL A 167 -24.44 -30.53 -7.18
N LEU A 168 -25.30 -29.81 -6.44
CA LEU A 168 -26.74 -29.88 -6.67
C LEU A 168 -27.10 -29.32 -8.05
N ALA A 169 -26.48 -28.22 -8.48
CA ALA A 169 -26.71 -27.64 -9.80
C ALA A 169 -26.29 -28.59 -10.93
N THR A 170 -25.17 -29.29 -10.82
CA THR A 170 -24.72 -30.26 -11.83
C THR A 170 -25.64 -31.48 -11.89
N ILE A 171 -26.10 -31.97 -10.75
CA ILE A 171 -27.09 -33.06 -10.69
C ILE A 171 -28.40 -32.63 -11.34
N GLN A 172 -28.92 -31.45 -10.98
CA GLN A 172 -30.16 -30.93 -11.56
C GLN A 172 -30.02 -30.74 -13.08
N LEU A 173 -28.93 -30.16 -13.55
CA LEU A 173 -28.66 -30.00 -14.98
C LEU A 173 -28.55 -31.36 -15.69
N GLY A 174 -27.85 -32.32 -15.07
CA GLY A 174 -27.73 -33.68 -15.58
C GLY A 174 -29.09 -34.38 -15.68
N LEU A 175 -29.95 -34.22 -14.67
CA LEU A 175 -31.32 -34.72 -14.69
C LEU A 175 -32.15 -34.04 -15.78
N HIS A 176 -32.05 -32.72 -15.95
CA HIS A 176 -32.75 -32.02 -17.02
C HIS A 176 -32.30 -32.48 -18.41
N LEU A 177 -31.00 -32.59 -18.64
CA LEU A 177 -30.44 -33.12 -19.89
C LEU A 177 -30.85 -34.58 -20.12
N TRP A 178 -30.87 -35.39 -19.06
CA TRP A 178 -31.34 -36.76 -19.11
C TRP A 178 -32.82 -36.84 -19.45
N GLN A 179 -33.67 -36.00 -18.85
CA GLN A 179 -35.11 -35.93 -19.16
C GLN A 179 -35.35 -35.48 -20.61
N LEU A 180 -34.60 -34.49 -21.10
CA LEU A 180 -34.64 -34.05 -22.50
C LEU A 180 -34.18 -35.15 -23.46
N ARG A 181 -33.15 -35.90 -23.11
CA ARG A 181 -32.66 -37.07 -23.86
C ARG A 181 -33.62 -38.26 -23.79
N ARG A 182 -34.33 -38.40 -22.66
CA ARG A 182 -35.31 -39.46 -22.39
C ARG A 182 -36.70 -39.14 -22.91
N GLN A 183 -36.95 -37.96 -23.48
CA GLN A 183 -38.07 -37.77 -24.39
C GLN A 183 -37.74 -38.53 -25.67
N PRO A 184 -38.18 -39.79 -25.85
CA PRO A 184 -37.90 -40.50 -27.07
C PRO A 184 -38.84 -39.88 -28.11
N VAL A 185 -38.29 -39.45 -29.25
CA VAL A 185 -39.08 -39.47 -30.48
C VAL A 185 -39.70 -40.87 -30.54
N TRP A 186 -41.02 -40.95 -30.48
CA TRP A 186 -41.77 -42.21 -30.58
C TRP A 186 -41.30 -42.90 -31.87
N PRO A 187 -40.64 -44.07 -31.81
CA PRO A 187 -40.47 -44.87 -33.01
C PRO A 187 -41.86 -45.43 -33.31
N GLN A 188 -42.49 -44.93 -34.36
CA GLN A 188 -43.71 -45.51 -34.91
C GLN A 188 -43.31 -46.84 -35.56
N GLU A 189 -43.18 -47.88 -34.75
CA GLU A 189 -42.79 -49.20 -35.22
C GLU A 189 -43.91 -49.81 -36.07
N THR A 190 -43.47 -50.26 -37.23
CA THR A 190 -44.24 -50.77 -38.36
C THR A 190 -44.94 -52.07 -37.99
N GLN A 191 -46.23 -52.15 -38.29
CA GLN A 191 -47.01 -53.39 -38.29
C GLN A 191 -46.42 -54.43 -39.25
N PRO A 192 -46.28 -55.70 -38.84
CA PRO A 192 -46.21 -56.83 -39.76
C PRO A 192 -47.61 -57.46 -39.92
N LEU A 193 -48.24 -57.17 -41.07
CA LEU A 193 -48.89 -58.13 -41.97
C LEU A 193 -49.95 -59.09 -41.39
N LEU A 194 -51.25 -58.80 -41.67
CA LEU A 194 -52.16 -59.76 -42.31
C LEU A 194 -53.39 -59.06 -42.95
N GLU A 195 -53.46 -59.19 -44.27
CA GLU A 195 -54.65 -59.21 -45.15
C GLU A 195 -55.58 -57.98 -45.28
N GLY A 196 -55.63 -57.42 -46.50
CA GLY A 196 -56.84 -56.67 -46.91
C GLY A 196 -56.76 -55.65 -48.05
N LEU A 197 -56.34 -56.07 -49.26
CA LEU A 197 -56.75 -55.52 -50.59
C LEU A 197 -56.18 -54.15 -51.09
N PRO A 198 -56.00 -53.95 -52.43
CA PRO A 198 -54.95 -53.11 -53.02
C PRO A 198 -55.50 -51.87 -53.81
N PRO A 199 -54.74 -51.25 -54.75
CA PRO A 199 -54.34 -49.83 -54.82
C PRO A 199 -55.12 -49.12 -55.96
N PRO A 200 -54.65 -48.12 -56.74
CA PRO A 200 -53.52 -47.17 -56.67
C PRO A 200 -54.03 -45.71 -56.74
N ALA A 201 -53.21 -44.66 -56.75
CA ALA A 201 -52.62 -44.12 -57.98
C ALA A 201 -52.03 -42.73 -57.63
N GLU A 202 -50.81 -42.53 -58.12
CA GLU A 202 -50.15 -41.27 -58.47
C GLU A 202 -50.64 -39.92 -57.90
N ASP A 203 -49.74 -39.15 -57.27
CA ASP A 203 -49.21 -37.97 -57.96
C ASP A 203 -48.09 -37.27 -57.17
N THR A 204 -46.91 -37.25 -57.81
CA THR A 204 -46.16 -36.03 -58.15
C THR A 204 -45.47 -35.19 -57.06
N CYS A 205 -44.19 -34.91 -57.37
CA CYS A 205 -43.31 -33.83 -56.90
C CYS A 205 -42.52 -33.99 -55.59
N SER A 206 -41.40 -34.72 -55.72
CA SER A 206 -40.04 -34.16 -55.75
C SER A 206 -39.74 -32.92 -54.87
N CYS A 207 -38.90 -33.14 -53.86
CA CYS A 207 -37.73 -32.29 -53.56
C CYS A 207 -36.58 -33.21 -53.10
N GLN A 208 -35.67 -33.52 -54.03
CA GLN A 208 -34.27 -33.88 -53.74
C GLN A 208 -33.56 -32.65 -53.14
N PHE A 209 -32.56 -32.67 -52.25
CA PHE A 209 -31.33 -33.44 -52.02
C PHE A 209 -30.70 -32.88 -50.69
N PRO A 210 -29.52 -33.30 -50.18
CA PRO A 210 -28.76 -34.53 -50.41
C PRO A 210 -28.27 -35.23 -49.13
N GLU A 211 -28.00 -36.53 -49.29
CA GLU A 211 -27.10 -37.36 -48.49
C GLU A 211 -25.65 -36.94 -48.68
N GLU A 212 -24.86 -37.01 -47.60
CA GLU A 212 -23.49 -37.56 -47.51
C GLU A 212 -22.85 -36.99 -46.24
N GLU A 213 -22.09 -37.71 -45.45
CA GLU A 213 -21.87 -39.14 -45.27
C GLU A 213 -21.12 -39.21 -43.93
N ARG A 214 -21.61 -40.02 -43.00
CA ARG A 214 -20.95 -41.26 -42.57
C ARG A 214 -19.71 -41.06 -41.69
N GLY A 215 -19.76 -41.72 -40.53
CA GLY A 215 -18.57 -42.09 -39.77
C GLY A 215 -17.61 -42.94 -40.62
N GLU A 216 -16.52 -43.47 -40.12
CA GLU A 216 -16.20 -43.93 -38.77
C GLU A 216 -14.80 -44.58 -38.90
N ARG A 217 -14.14 -44.76 -37.74
CA ARG A 217 -13.22 -45.88 -37.42
C ARG A 217 -11.72 -45.84 -37.80
N LEU A 218 -10.92 -46.09 -36.75
CA LEU A 218 -9.77 -47.02 -36.63
C LEU A 218 -9.43 -47.79 -37.93
N GLU A 219 -8.17 -47.97 -38.35
CA GLU A 219 -7.10 -48.65 -37.61
C GLU A 219 -5.74 -48.52 -38.36
N GLU A 220 -4.70 -48.91 -37.63
CA GLU A 220 -3.25 -48.98 -37.81
C GLU A 220 -2.63 -49.43 -39.17
N LYS A 221 -1.48 -48.82 -39.54
CA LYS A 221 -0.14 -49.46 -39.72
C LYS A 221 0.66 -48.99 -40.96
N GLY A 222 1.92 -48.58 -40.73
CA GLY A 222 3.01 -48.65 -41.73
C GLY A 222 4.03 -47.50 -41.74
N ARG A 223 5.16 -47.66 -41.04
CA ARG A 223 6.47 -46.99 -41.30
C ARG A 223 7.01 -47.40 -42.69
N PRO A 224 7.97 -46.73 -43.36
CA PRO A 224 9.21 -46.09 -42.86
C PRO A 224 9.52 -44.72 -43.53
N GLY A 225 10.54 -43.92 -43.23
CA GLY A 225 11.72 -43.97 -42.37
C GLY A 225 12.44 -42.61 -42.50
N ASP A 226 13.33 -42.34 -41.54
CA ASP A 226 14.52 -41.48 -41.58
C ASP A 226 14.48 -40.13 -42.31
N GLN A 227 14.76 -39.05 -41.56
CA GLN A 227 16.06 -38.38 -41.69
C GLN A 227 16.31 -37.45 -40.51
N TRP A 228 17.45 -37.68 -39.85
CA TRP A 228 18.10 -36.76 -38.95
C TRP A 228 18.84 -35.67 -39.74
N VAL A 229 18.78 -34.46 -39.19
CA VAL A 229 19.74 -33.31 -39.16
C VAL A 229 19.01 -32.00 -39.41
#